data_AF-A0A090UY22-F1
#
_entry.id   AF-A0A090UY22-F1
#
_cell.length_a   1.000
_cell.length_b   1.000
_cell.length_c   1.000
_cell.angle_alpha   90.00
_cell.angle_beta   90.00
_cell.angle_gamma   90.00
#
_symmetry.space_group_name_H-M   'P 1'
#
loop_
_entity.id
_entity.type
_entity.pdbx_description
1 polymer ?
#
loop_
_entity_poly.entity_id
_entity_poly.type
_entity_poly.pdbx_seq_one_letter_code
_entity_poly.pdbx_strand_id
1 'polypeptide(L)'
;MFDDLKKLALPFSFLGPYNRIIKEMFTHMQTTNGHSFNNATLNAALNHNIISDDSSNSSLKRIKQILDKNIDWQTRKLPAEVIPQITLNIKGGVLPKFTGFKDNFNGLGLAVHDTYSTEIYINELNINNSEYSASIRYKIQDHFGLDQNDIKSWKFNQFYFFKTWFVLQRSKSYGFKPFFTNMETVVTIKGKKNA
;
A
#
# COMPACT_ATOMS: atom_id res chain seq x y z
N MET A 1 28.39 8.75 0.30
CA MET A 1 27.55 7.91 -0.59
C MET A 1 26.09 7.85 -0.15
N PHE A 2 25.74 7.37 1.05
CA PHE A 2 24.34 7.42 1.52
C PHE A 2 23.82 8.84 1.76
N ASP A 3 24.66 9.75 2.26
CA ASP A 3 24.27 11.16 2.39
C ASP A 3 24.06 11.81 1.02
N ASP A 4 24.87 11.42 0.03
CA ASP A 4 24.70 11.87 -1.36
C ASP A 4 23.42 11.30 -1.96
N LEU A 5 23.10 10.03 -1.69
CA LEU A 5 21.83 9.41 -2.09
C LEU A 5 20.64 10.17 -1.50
N LYS A 6 20.67 10.50 -0.20
CA LYS A 6 19.61 11.26 0.47
C LYS A 6 19.47 12.68 -0.10
N LYS A 7 20.58 13.33 -0.48
CA LYS A 7 20.56 14.63 -1.17
C LYS A 7 19.98 14.51 -2.59
N LEU A 8 20.38 13.48 -3.32
CA LEU A 8 19.90 13.19 -4.68
C LEU A 8 18.43 12.74 -4.72
N ALA A 9 17.86 12.29 -3.60
CA ALA A 9 16.44 11.98 -3.46
C ALA A 9 15.55 13.24 -3.35
N LEU A 10 16.11 14.37 -2.92
CA LEU A 10 15.35 15.61 -2.68
C LEU A 10 14.50 16.04 -3.89
N PRO A 11 15.01 15.93 -5.14
CA PRO A 11 14.22 16.32 -6.30
C PRO A 11 13.04 15.39 -6.64
N PHE A 12 12.96 14.22 -5.99
CA PHE A 12 11.90 13.24 -6.18
C PHE A 12 10.95 13.17 -4.97
N SER A 13 11.22 13.96 -3.94
CA SER A 13 10.47 13.98 -2.70
C SER A 13 10.14 15.42 -2.26
N PHE A 14 9.84 16.29 -3.23
CA PHE A 14 9.91 17.74 -3.05
C PHE A 14 8.97 18.32 -2.00
N LEU A 15 7.83 17.69 -1.66
CA LEU A 15 6.82 18.31 -0.78
C LEU A 15 6.13 17.30 0.15
N GLY A 16 6.01 17.66 1.44
CA GLY A 16 5.17 16.97 2.42
C GLY A 16 5.86 15.91 3.29
N PRO A 17 5.09 15.17 4.10
CA PRO A 17 5.62 14.25 5.11
C PRO A 17 6.42 13.07 4.52
N TYR A 18 6.28 12.79 3.23
CA TYR A 18 6.90 11.65 2.55
C TYR A 18 8.38 11.87 2.19
N ASN A 19 8.87 13.12 2.14
CA ASN A 19 10.32 13.42 2.07
C ASN A 19 11.07 12.84 3.27
N ARG A 20 10.46 12.95 4.44
CA ARG A 20 11.03 12.37 5.66
C ARG A 20 11.07 10.84 5.56
N ILE A 21 10.00 10.22 5.07
CA ILE A 21 9.92 8.76 4.92
C ILE A 21 11.01 8.24 4.00
N ILE A 22 11.22 8.82 2.81
CA ILE A 22 12.24 8.29 1.90
C ILE A 22 13.65 8.35 2.50
N LYS A 23 13.96 9.40 3.28
CA LYS A 23 15.23 9.50 4.01
C LYS A 23 15.34 8.47 5.15
N GLU A 24 14.24 8.22 5.86
CA GLU A 24 14.14 7.17 6.87
C GLU A 24 14.37 5.79 6.22
N MET A 25 13.77 5.52 5.06
CA MET A 25 13.94 4.27 4.32
C MET A 25 15.37 4.06 3.83
N PHE A 26 16.06 5.09 3.33
CA PHE A 26 17.47 4.98 3.00
C PHE A 26 18.36 4.79 4.23
N THR A 27 18.03 5.45 5.34
CA THR A 27 18.75 5.23 6.60
C THR A 27 18.53 3.79 7.09
N HIS A 28 17.31 3.27 6.95
CA HIS A 28 16.98 1.89 7.27
C HIS A 28 17.74 0.90 6.38
N MET A 29 17.85 1.15 5.07
CA MET A 29 18.66 0.36 4.14
C MET A 29 20.12 0.28 4.60
N GLN A 30 20.65 1.39 5.11
CA GLN A 30 22.02 1.51 5.59
C GLN A 30 22.27 0.74 6.89
N THR A 31 21.29 0.70 7.81
CA THR A 31 21.51 0.22 9.18
C THR A 31 20.93 -1.16 9.47
N THR A 32 19.98 -1.65 8.68
CA THR A 32 19.18 -2.84 9.05
C THR A 32 19.31 -4.03 8.10
N ASN A 33 20.20 -3.97 7.10
CA ASN A 33 20.58 -5.10 6.26
C ASN A 33 19.41 -5.96 5.73
N GLY A 34 18.36 -5.32 5.21
CA GLY A 34 17.23 -6.00 4.57
C GLY A 34 16.07 -6.37 5.49
N HIS A 35 16.12 -6.02 6.79
CA HIS A 35 14.95 -6.16 7.66
C HIS A 35 13.78 -5.31 7.15
N SER A 36 12.56 -5.76 7.36
CA SER A 36 11.37 -5.03 6.90
C SER A 36 11.24 -3.66 7.58
N PHE A 37 10.68 -2.72 6.84
CA PHE A 37 10.39 -1.36 7.29
C PHE A 37 8.89 -1.17 7.47
N ASN A 38 8.49 -0.50 8.56
CA ASN A 38 7.10 -0.13 8.82
C ASN A 38 7.09 1.33 9.30
N ASN A 39 6.06 2.08 8.92
CA ASN A 39 5.98 3.50 9.29
C ASN A 39 4.52 3.95 9.44
N ALA A 40 4.22 4.68 10.52
CA ALA A 40 2.86 5.16 10.79
C ALA A 40 2.34 6.13 9.71
N THR A 41 3.22 6.92 9.09
CA THR A 41 2.83 7.81 8.00
C THR A 41 2.47 7.04 6.73
N LEU A 42 3.14 5.90 6.45
CA LEU A 42 2.73 5.02 5.36
C LEU A 42 1.38 4.34 5.64
N ASN A 43 1.13 3.93 6.89
CA ASN A 43 -0.19 3.41 7.30
C ASN A 43 -1.30 4.45 7.14
N ALA A 44 -1.02 5.71 7.47
CA ALA A 44 -1.96 6.81 7.29
C ALA A 44 -2.22 7.12 5.81
N ALA A 45 -1.18 7.07 4.97
CA ALA A 45 -1.31 7.23 3.52
C ALA A 45 -2.15 6.11 2.90
N LEU A 46 -1.92 4.86 3.33
CA LEU A 46 -2.74 3.72 2.94
C LEU A 46 -4.22 3.93 3.31
N ASN A 47 -4.48 4.36 4.54
CA ASN A 47 -5.83 4.64 5.01
C ASN A 47 -6.52 5.70 4.17
N HIS A 48 -5.85 6.83 3.95
CA HIS A 48 -6.35 7.91 3.12
C HIS A 48 -6.67 7.41 1.71
N ASN A 49 -5.76 6.70 1.07
CA ASN A 49 -5.95 6.16 -0.28
C ASN A 49 -7.16 5.22 -0.37
N ILE A 50 -7.37 4.35 0.62
CA ILE A 50 -8.53 3.44 0.67
C ILE A 50 -9.84 4.21 0.83
N ILE A 51 -9.88 5.22 1.71
CA ILE A 51 -11.11 5.97 2.01
C ILE A 51 -11.46 6.95 0.88
N SER A 52 -10.44 7.55 0.26
CA SER A 52 -10.62 8.52 -0.82
C SER A 52 -10.84 7.89 -2.19
N ASP A 53 -10.73 6.57 -2.33
CA ASP A 53 -10.90 5.86 -3.60
C ASP A 53 -12.36 5.97 -4.09
N ASP A 54 -12.55 6.84 -5.08
CA ASP A 54 -13.84 7.13 -5.69
C ASP A 54 -14.16 6.22 -6.88
N SER A 55 -13.27 5.30 -7.27
CA SER A 55 -13.54 4.33 -8.33
C SER A 55 -14.78 3.51 -8.01
N SER A 56 -15.60 3.22 -9.02
CA SER A 56 -16.85 2.46 -8.85
C SER A 56 -16.60 1.00 -8.43
N ASN A 57 -15.38 0.51 -8.63
CA ASN A 57 -14.95 -0.86 -8.43
C ASN A 57 -13.82 -1.01 -7.39
N SER A 58 -13.63 -0.03 -6.49
CA SER A 58 -12.68 -0.12 -5.38
C SER A 58 -12.97 -1.30 -4.46
N SER A 59 -11.92 -1.89 -3.88
CA SER A 59 -12.06 -3.04 -2.98
C SER A 59 -13.02 -2.76 -1.82
N LEU A 60 -12.96 -1.57 -1.22
CA LEU A 60 -13.82 -1.18 -0.10
C LEU A 60 -15.30 -1.11 -0.51
N LYS A 61 -15.61 -0.49 -1.66
CA LYS A 61 -16.98 -0.41 -2.18
C LYS A 61 -17.51 -1.78 -2.57
N ARG A 62 -16.69 -2.64 -3.17
CA ARG A 62 -17.08 -4.02 -3.51
C ARG A 62 -17.40 -4.85 -2.27
N ILE A 63 -16.57 -4.76 -1.23
CA ILE A 63 -16.86 -5.40 0.06
C ILE A 63 -18.20 -4.90 0.61
N LYS A 64 -18.40 -3.58 0.64
CA LYS A 64 -19.64 -2.97 1.12
C LYS A 64 -20.86 -3.46 0.33
N GLN A 65 -20.80 -3.45 -1.01
CA GLN A 65 -21.89 -3.90 -1.88
C GLN A 65 -22.26 -5.37 -1.62
N ILE A 66 -21.28 -6.23 -1.32
CA ILE A 66 -21.56 -7.63 -1.04
C ILE A 66 -22.20 -7.78 0.33
N LEU A 67 -21.72 -7.07 1.35
CA LEU A 67 -22.37 -7.06 2.66
C LEU A 67 -23.81 -6.51 2.58
N ASP A 68 -24.02 -5.39 1.89
CA ASP A 68 -25.35 -4.78 1.71
C ASP A 68 -26.35 -5.76 1.06
N LYS A 69 -25.91 -6.54 0.07
CA LYS A 69 -26.77 -7.45 -0.71
C LYS A 69 -27.01 -8.80 -0.05
N ASN A 70 -26.08 -9.29 0.75
CA ASN A 70 -26.04 -10.70 1.14
C ASN A 70 -26.16 -10.94 2.64
N ILE A 71 -26.18 -9.89 3.49
CA ILE A 71 -26.50 -10.07 4.91
C ILE A 71 -27.93 -10.60 5.04
N ASP A 72 -28.05 -11.76 5.69
CA ASP A 72 -29.34 -12.26 6.13
C ASP A 72 -29.73 -11.56 7.42
N TRP A 73 -30.71 -10.66 7.33
CA TRP A 73 -31.22 -9.88 8.45
C TRP A 73 -32.09 -10.69 9.42
N GLN A 74 -32.60 -11.85 9.03
CA GLN A 74 -33.35 -12.74 9.93
C GLN A 74 -32.39 -13.49 10.85
N THR A 75 -31.33 -14.07 10.28
CA THR A 75 -30.34 -14.85 11.04
C THR A 75 -29.17 -14.02 11.56
N ARG A 76 -29.05 -12.75 11.13
CA ARG A 76 -27.97 -11.80 11.45
C ARG A 76 -26.58 -12.35 11.09
N LYS A 77 -26.48 -12.98 9.92
CA LYS A 77 -25.25 -13.63 9.44
C LYS A 77 -24.97 -13.28 7.99
N LEU A 78 -23.70 -13.37 7.63
CA LEU A 78 -23.29 -13.46 6.24
C LEU A 78 -23.23 -14.95 5.86
N PRO A 79 -24.00 -15.41 4.86
CA PRO A 79 -23.97 -16.81 4.44
C PRO A 79 -22.59 -17.23 3.92
N ALA A 80 -22.15 -18.46 4.25
CA ALA A 80 -20.79 -18.93 3.94
C ALA A 80 -20.56 -19.08 2.43
N GLU A 81 -21.60 -19.39 1.68
CA GLU A 81 -21.62 -19.50 0.22
C GLU A 81 -21.30 -18.17 -0.49
N VAL A 82 -21.41 -17.04 0.20
CA VAL A 82 -21.10 -15.70 -0.34
C VAL A 82 -19.60 -15.39 -0.22
N ILE A 83 -18.88 -16.06 0.68
CA ILE A 83 -17.45 -15.81 0.93
C ILE A 83 -16.61 -15.95 -0.34
N PRO A 84 -16.74 -17.02 -1.16
CA PRO A 84 -16.01 -17.12 -2.43
C PRO A 84 -16.30 -15.95 -3.38
N GLN A 85 -17.54 -15.46 -3.40
CA GLN A 85 -17.95 -14.33 -4.24
C GLN A 85 -17.29 -13.01 -3.81
N ILE A 86 -17.03 -12.83 -2.51
CA ILE A 86 -16.23 -11.71 -1.99
C ILE A 86 -14.84 -11.73 -2.58
N THR A 87 -14.16 -12.86 -2.49
CA THR A 87 -12.81 -13.02 -3.02
C THR A 87 -12.75 -12.77 -4.52
N LEU A 88 -13.68 -13.33 -5.29
CA LEU A 88 -13.72 -13.13 -6.75
C LEU A 88 -13.99 -11.68 -7.14
N ASN A 89 -14.94 -11.01 -6.48
CA ASN A 89 -15.26 -9.61 -6.76
C ASN A 89 -14.08 -8.68 -6.43
N ILE A 90 -13.37 -8.92 -5.32
CA ILE A 90 -12.18 -8.14 -4.95
C ILE A 90 -11.07 -8.35 -5.97
N LYS A 91 -10.81 -9.60 -6.40
CA LYS A 91 -9.78 -9.92 -7.42
C LYS A 91 -10.05 -9.24 -8.76
N GLY A 92 -11.33 -9.07 -9.14
CA GLY A 92 -11.74 -8.31 -10.32
C GLY A 92 -11.90 -6.79 -10.10
N GLY A 93 -11.49 -6.27 -8.93
CA GLY A 93 -11.61 -4.86 -8.55
C GLY A 93 -10.29 -4.09 -8.59
N VAL A 94 -10.37 -2.83 -8.19
CA VAL A 94 -9.19 -1.99 -7.95
C VAL A 94 -8.72 -2.25 -6.53
N LEU A 95 -7.50 -2.78 -6.41
CA LEU A 95 -6.79 -2.88 -5.14
C LEU A 95 -6.11 -1.55 -4.82
N PRO A 96 -5.94 -1.19 -3.53
CA PRO A 96 -5.21 0.02 -3.17
C PRO A 96 -3.78 -0.05 -3.72
N LYS A 97 -3.44 0.93 -4.56
CA LYS A 97 -2.12 1.09 -5.16
C LYS A 97 -1.65 2.52 -4.95
N PHE A 98 -0.35 2.69 -4.79
CA PHE A 98 0.31 3.99 -4.62
C PHE A 98 0.85 4.55 -5.95
N THR A 99 0.34 4.03 -7.08
CA THR A 99 0.84 4.34 -8.43
C THR A 99 0.19 5.58 -9.06
N GLY A 100 -0.51 6.42 -8.28
CA GLY A 100 -1.23 7.58 -8.78
C GLY A 100 -0.30 8.74 -9.17
N PHE A 101 -0.71 9.56 -10.15
CA PHE A 101 0.06 10.74 -10.58
C PHE A 101 0.33 11.74 -9.43
N LYS A 102 -0.59 11.88 -8.46
CA LYS A 102 -0.40 12.71 -7.25
C LYS A 102 0.65 12.16 -6.28
N ASP A 103 0.84 10.84 -6.25
CA ASP A 103 1.81 10.15 -5.38
C ASP A 103 3.25 10.27 -5.90
N ASN A 104 3.42 10.50 -7.21
CA ASN A 104 4.72 10.69 -7.84
C ASN A 104 5.37 12.06 -7.52
N PHE A 105 4.59 13.08 -7.12
CA PHE A 105 5.10 14.43 -6.84
C PHE A 105 5.37 14.71 -5.36
N ASN A 106 4.90 13.85 -4.45
CA ASN A 106 5.12 14.01 -3.00
C ASN A 106 6.19 13.05 -2.44
N GLY A 107 6.72 12.12 -3.24
CA GLY A 107 7.72 11.12 -2.82
C GLY A 107 7.15 9.78 -2.35
N LEU A 108 5.82 9.64 -2.29
CA LEU A 108 5.15 8.39 -1.91
C LEU A 108 5.32 7.31 -2.99
N GLY A 109 5.25 7.66 -4.27
CA GLY A 109 5.51 6.73 -5.38
C GLY A 109 6.96 6.23 -5.48
N LEU A 110 7.88 6.87 -4.76
CA LEU A 110 9.27 6.42 -4.60
C LEU A 110 9.44 5.55 -3.35
N ALA A 111 8.69 5.85 -2.28
CA ALA A 111 8.66 5.06 -1.06
C ALA A 111 7.88 3.75 -1.23
N VAL A 112 6.87 3.75 -2.10
CA VAL A 112 6.03 2.59 -2.42
C VAL A 112 5.87 2.50 -3.94
N HIS A 113 6.66 1.64 -4.59
CA HIS A 113 6.76 1.62 -6.05
C HIS A 113 5.87 0.54 -6.69
N ASP A 114 5.79 -0.65 -6.11
CA ASP A 114 4.97 -1.75 -6.65
C ASP A 114 4.41 -2.66 -5.55
N THR A 115 3.08 -2.67 -5.39
CA THR A 115 2.43 -3.49 -4.37
C THR A 115 2.66 -4.98 -4.65
N TYR A 116 3.63 -5.58 -3.94
CA TYR A 116 3.99 -6.99 -4.04
C TYR A 116 2.88 -7.90 -3.51
N SER A 117 2.27 -7.54 -2.37
CA SER A 117 1.12 -8.27 -1.84
C SER A 117 0.06 -7.34 -1.26
N THR A 118 -1.19 -7.78 -1.34
CA THR A 118 -2.34 -7.16 -0.67
C THR A 118 -3.17 -8.25 -0.03
N GLU A 119 -3.40 -8.13 1.27
CA GLU A 119 -4.27 -9.00 2.03
C GLU A 119 -5.39 -8.15 2.66
N ILE A 120 -6.62 -8.62 2.53
CA ILE A 120 -7.80 -7.92 3.03
C ILE A 120 -8.58 -8.89 3.91
N TYR A 121 -8.87 -8.44 5.13
CA TYR A 121 -9.56 -9.20 6.14
C TYR A 121 -10.82 -8.45 6.57
N ILE A 122 -11.93 -9.17 6.70
CA ILE A 122 -13.05 -8.71 7.52
C ILE A 122 -12.75 -9.20 8.94
N ASN A 123 -12.19 -8.34 9.78
CA ASN A 123 -11.80 -8.71 11.15
C ASN A 123 -13.02 -8.94 12.03
N GLU A 124 -14.05 -8.11 11.84
CA GLU A 124 -15.26 -8.11 12.65
C GLU A 124 -16.44 -7.69 11.77
N LEU A 125 -17.58 -8.36 11.95
CA LEU A 125 -18.84 -8.04 11.30
C LEU A 125 -19.95 -8.12 12.35
N ASN A 126 -20.43 -6.95 12.79
CA ASN A 126 -21.53 -6.82 13.74
C ASN A 126 -22.82 -6.53 12.97
N ILE A 127 -23.82 -7.39 13.11
CA ILE A 127 -25.11 -7.28 12.42
C ILE A 127 -26.22 -7.15 13.47
N ASN A 128 -26.92 -6.02 13.45
CA ASN A 128 -28.06 -5.72 14.29
C ASN A 128 -29.37 -5.88 13.49
N ASN A 129 -30.50 -5.43 14.03
CA ASN A 129 -31.82 -5.59 13.38
C ASN A 129 -31.97 -4.80 12.07
N SER A 130 -31.32 -3.64 11.97
CA SER A 130 -31.50 -2.69 10.88
C SER A 130 -30.20 -2.13 10.32
N GLU A 131 -29.05 -2.48 10.90
CA GLU A 131 -27.75 -2.00 10.48
C GLU A 131 -26.65 -3.03 10.73
N TYR A 132 -25.55 -2.89 10.00
CA TYR A 132 -24.31 -3.60 10.25
C TYR A 132 -23.12 -2.63 10.33
N SER A 133 -22.09 -3.07 11.02
CA SER A 133 -20.77 -2.44 11.03
C SER A 133 -19.71 -3.50 10.79
N ALA A 134 -18.80 -3.27 9.85
CA ALA A 134 -17.70 -4.18 9.56
C ALA A 134 -16.35 -3.47 9.68
N SER A 135 -15.40 -4.13 10.33
CA SER A 135 -14.01 -3.68 10.46
C SER A 135 -13.16 -4.41 9.42
N ILE A 136 -12.64 -3.67 8.45
CA ILE A 136 -11.87 -4.21 7.33
C ILE A 136 -10.40 -3.84 7.51
N ARG A 137 -9.54 -4.86 7.66
CA ARG A 137 -8.08 -4.69 7.76
C ARG A 137 -7.43 -4.92 6.41
N TYR A 138 -6.62 -3.97 5.99
CA TYR A 138 -5.75 -4.07 4.83
C TYR A 138 -4.31 -4.22 5.29
N LYS A 139 -3.62 -5.22 4.75
CA LYS A 139 -2.16 -5.34 4.83
C LYS A 139 -1.58 -5.27 3.43
N ILE A 140 -0.59 -4.41 3.25
CA ILE A 140 0.11 -4.25 1.98
C ILE A 140 1.59 -4.40 2.21
N GLN A 141 2.24 -5.13 1.30
CA GLN A 141 3.68 -5.22 1.23
C GLN A 141 4.17 -4.72 -0.12
N ASP A 142 5.24 -3.93 -0.10
CA ASP A 142 5.99 -3.47 -1.27
C ASP A 142 7.47 -3.83 -1.11
N HIS A 143 8.22 -3.83 -2.20
CA HIS A 143 9.65 -4.08 -2.21
C HIS A 143 10.44 -2.79 -2.45
N PHE A 144 11.13 -2.31 -1.41
CA PHE A 144 11.98 -1.14 -1.50
C PHE A 144 13.38 -1.53 -1.99
N GLY A 145 13.61 -1.35 -3.29
CA GLY A 145 14.88 -1.60 -3.95
C GLY A 145 14.71 -1.59 -5.46
N LEU A 146 15.83 -1.46 -6.18
CA LEU A 146 15.82 -1.44 -7.64
C LEU A 146 16.15 -2.82 -8.24
N ASP A 147 15.58 -3.13 -9.39
CA ASP A 147 15.96 -4.26 -10.21
C ASP A 147 16.90 -3.84 -11.36
N GLN A 148 17.35 -4.83 -12.16
CA GLN A 148 18.23 -4.54 -13.30
C GLN A 148 17.48 -3.85 -14.46
N ASN A 149 16.18 -4.05 -14.57
CA ASN A 149 15.35 -3.46 -15.62
C ASN A 149 15.11 -1.98 -15.35
N ASP A 150 14.96 -1.60 -14.07
CA ASP A 150 14.85 -0.21 -13.63
C ASP A 150 16.01 0.64 -14.17
N ILE A 151 17.25 0.19 -13.97
CA ILE A 151 18.42 0.95 -14.43
C ILE A 151 18.70 0.85 -15.94
N LYS A 152 18.15 -0.16 -16.62
CA LYS A 152 18.25 -0.28 -18.08
C LYS A 152 17.25 0.62 -18.80
N SER A 153 16.16 0.98 -18.12
CA SER A 153 15.17 1.92 -18.64
C SER A 153 15.78 3.30 -18.87
N TRP A 154 15.59 3.86 -20.06
CA TRP A 154 16.04 5.21 -20.40
C TRP A 154 15.52 6.27 -19.42
N LYS A 155 14.30 6.08 -18.89
CA LYS A 155 13.69 6.99 -17.91
C LYS A 155 14.49 7.13 -16.63
N PHE A 156 15.04 6.04 -16.08
CA PHE A 156 15.72 6.05 -14.79
C PHE A 156 17.24 6.18 -14.92
N ASN A 157 17.81 5.66 -16.01
CA ASN A 157 19.26 5.70 -16.28
C ASN A 157 19.81 7.14 -16.42
N GLN A 158 18.96 8.14 -16.66
CA GLN A 158 19.42 9.52 -16.75
C GLN A 158 19.76 10.14 -15.39
N PHE A 159 19.22 9.61 -14.29
CA PHE A 159 19.42 10.22 -12.97
C PHE A 159 20.49 9.48 -12.17
N TYR A 160 21.49 10.23 -11.72
CA TYR A 160 22.53 9.72 -10.81
C TYR A 160 21.96 9.12 -9.52
N PHE A 161 20.79 9.59 -9.10
CA PHE A 161 20.05 9.07 -7.96
C PHE A 161 19.81 7.54 -8.07
N PHE A 162 19.15 7.08 -9.13
CA PHE A 162 18.83 5.66 -9.33
C PHE A 162 20.10 4.82 -9.53
N LYS A 163 21.13 5.36 -10.20
CA LYS A 163 22.45 4.69 -10.32
C LYS A 163 23.12 4.49 -8.97
N THR A 164 23.14 5.53 -8.14
CA THR A 164 23.76 5.49 -6.81
C THR A 164 23.04 4.51 -5.91
N TRP A 165 21.70 4.54 -5.91
CA TRP A 165 20.89 3.56 -5.18
C TRP A 165 21.21 2.13 -5.65
N PHE A 166 21.18 1.88 -6.96
CA PHE A 166 21.45 0.56 -7.52
C PHE A 166 22.82 0.02 -7.15
N VAL A 167 23.87 0.85 -7.23
CA VAL A 167 25.23 0.45 -6.86
C VAL A 167 25.32 0.12 -5.38
N LEU A 168 24.71 0.94 -4.51
CA LEU A 168 24.71 0.69 -3.06
C LEU A 168 24.11 -0.67 -2.71
N GLN A 169 23.04 -1.08 -3.39
CA GLN A 169 22.36 -2.33 -3.07
C GLN A 169 22.91 -3.59 -3.78
N ARG A 170 23.55 -3.45 -4.97
CA ARG A 170 24.02 -4.59 -5.77
C ARG A 170 25.53 -4.79 -5.76
N SER A 171 26.32 -3.79 -5.37
CA SER A 171 27.77 -3.92 -5.34
C SER A 171 28.20 -4.94 -4.30
N LYS A 172 29.13 -5.84 -4.67
CA LYS A 172 29.72 -6.81 -3.73
C LYS A 172 30.42 -6.13 -2.55
N SER A 173 30.98 -4.93 -2.75
CA SER A 173 31.72 -4.20 -1.71
C SER A 173 30.82 -3.44 -0.74
N TYR A 174 29.58 -3.10 -1.13
CA TYR A 174 28.61 -2.39 -0.28
C TYR A 174 27.56 -3.35 0.28
N GLY A 175 26.91 -4.12 -0.59
CA GLY A 175 26.03 -5.23 -0.21
C GLY A 175 24.78 -4.85 0.59
N PHE A 176 24.34 -3.59 0.55
CA PHE A 176 23.15 -3.18 1.31
C PHE A 176 21.90 -3.84 0.73
N LYS A 177 21.15 -4.56 1.56
CA LYS A 177 20.02 -5.35 1.05
C LYS A 177 18.78 -4.48 0.86
N PRO A 178 18.03 -4.66 -0.25
CA PRO A 178 16.67 -4.15 -0.34
C PRO A 178 15.80 -4.81 0.73
N PHE A 179 14.64 -4.23 1.02
CA PHE A 179 13.76 -4.71 2.08
C PHE A 179 12.29 -4.59 1.72
N PHE A 180 11.46 -5.32 2.47
CA PHE A 180 10.01 -5.17 2.38
C PHE A 180 9.54 -3.96 3.19
N THR A 181 8.66 -3.17 2.59
CA THR A 181 7.90 -2.14 3.27
C THR A 181 6.52 -2.71 3.58
N ASN A 182 6.18 -2.88 4.86
CA ASN A 182 4.83 -3.30 5.23
C ASN A 182 4.00 -2.13 5.73
N MET A 183 2.75 -2.11 5.29
CA MET A 183 1.76 -1.13 5.62
C MET A 183 0.50 -1.83 6.08
N GLU A 184 -0.18 -1.23 7.04
CA GLU A 184 -1.40 -1.78 7.58
C GLU A 184 -2.38 -0.67 7.97
N THR A 185 -3.66 -0.88 7.68
CA THR A 185 -4.70 -0.03 8.20
C THR A 185 -6.01 -0.78 8.41
N VAL A 186 -6.88 -0.21 9.24
CA VAL A 186 -8.24 -0.69 9.50
C VAL A 186 -9.21 0.41 9.12
N VAL A 187 -10.23 0.05 8.35
CA VAL A 187 -11.33 0.94 7.96
C VAL A 187 -12.66 0.34 8.38
N THR A 188 -13.55 1.18 8.91
CA THR A 188 -14.89 0.76 9.33
C THR A 188 -15.90 1.15 8.27
N ILE A 189 -16.69 0.19 7.83
CA ILE A 189 -17.86 0.44 6.96
C ILE A 189 -19.14 0.14 7.72
N LYS A 190 -20.19 0.90 7.41
CA LYS A 190 -21.52 0.71 7.95
C LYS A 190 -22.54 0.62 6.81
N GLY A 191 -23.60 -0.14 7.03
CA GLY A 191 -24.73 -0.21 6.12
C GLY A 191 -26.03 -0.43 6.88
N LYS A 192 -27.14 -0.17 6.20
CA LYS A 192 -28.50 -0.32 6.76
C LYS A 192 -29.30 -1.29 5.92
N LYS A 193 -30.26 -1.94 6.55
CA LYS A 193 -31.27 -2.76 5.86
C LYS A 193 -32.05 -1.85 4.89
N ASN A 194 -32.07 -2.22 3.61
CA ASN A 194 -32.72 -1.48 2.51
C ASN A 194 -32.07 -0.12 2.14
N ALA A 195 -30.74 0.03 2.30
CA ALA A 195 -29.98 1.18 1.81
C ALA A 195 -29.60 1.07 0.33
#